data_AF-A0A7X5U2L2-F1
#
_entry.id   AF-A0A7X5U2L2-F1
#
_cell.length_a   1.000
_cell.length_b   1.000
_cell.length_c   1.000
_cell.angle_alpha   90.00
_cell.angle_beta   90.00
_cell.angle_gamma   90.00
#
_symmetry.space_group_name_H-M   'P 1'
#
loop_
_entity.id
_entity.type
_entity.pdbx_description
1 polymer ?
#
loop_
_entity_poly.entity_id
_entity_poly.type
_entity_poly.pdbx_seq_one_letter_code
_entity_poly.pdbx_strand_id
1 'polypeptide(L)'
;MTGHEELIAYYELTQAKAAYCRTLDTRDWNALAVLMTPDIEFGMSDGASEPVITVGRDKTLALLQSLVAGAKTAHQVHTPEIDLDADEARVIWAVQDRAVYDNGISVTGYGHYTQRWIRQADEWKLASSRLTHLITDVHQATT
;
A
#
# COMPACT_ATOMS: atom_id res chain seq x y z
N MET A 1 13.68 6.24 22.15
CA MET A 1 14.36 6.85 20.99
C MET A 1 14.72 8.28 21.33
N THR A 2 15.76 8.82 20.72
CA THR A 2 16.06 10.25 20.73
C THR A 2 15.25 10.96 19.63
N GLY A 3 15.02 12.26 19.75
CA GLY A 3 14.30 13.02 18.71
C GLY A 3 14.98 12.98 17.33
N HIS A 4 16.30 12.75 17.27
CA HIS A 4 17.01 12.56 16.01
C HIS A 4 16.68 11.21 15.35
N GLU A 5 16.63 10.13 16.14
CA GLU A 5 16.24 8.80 15.68
C GLU A 5 14.80 8.78 15.17
N GLU A 6 13.89 9.51 15.82
CA GLU A 6 12.49 9.64 15.39
C GLU A 6 12.37 10.32 14.02
N LEU A 7 13.10 11.42 13.80
CA LEU A 7 13.10 12.11 12.50
C LEU A 7 13.65 11.23 11.37
N ILE A 8 14.67 10.42 11.64
CA ILE A 8 15.20 9.44 10.70
C ILE A 8 14.13 8.40 10.39
N ALA A 9 13.48 7.83 11.41
CA ALA A 9 12.42 6.85 11.25
C ALA A 9 11.26 7.37 10.40
N TYR A 10 10.81 8.61 10.62
CA TYR A 10 9.78 9.23 9.78
C TYR A 10 10.19 9.33 8.31
N TYR A 11 11.43 9.77 8.05
CA TYR A 11 11.93 9.83 6.67
C TYR A 11 11.99 8.44 6.04
N GLU A 12 12.54 7.44 6.73
CA GLU A 12 12.65 6.07 6.23
C GLU A 12 11.29 5.43 5.95
N LEU A 13 10.27 5.67 6.79
CA LEU A 13 8.89 5.21 6.56
C LEU A 13 8.31 5.83 5.28
N THR A 14 8.55 7.11 5.03
CA THR A 14 8.09 7.75 3.78
C THR A 14 8.81 7.19 2.55
N GLN A 15 10.09 6.88 2.65
CA GLN A 15 10.84 6.22 1.58
C GLN A 15 10.33 4.79 1.33
N ALA A 16 10.06 4.02 2.40
CA ALA A 16 9.51 2.67 2.30
C ALA A 16 8.13 2.67 1.64
N LYS A 17 7.25 3.62 2.00
CA LYS A 17 5.96 3.78 1.33
C LYS A 17 6.09 4.20 -0.13
N ALA A 18 6.99 5.13 -0.45
CA ALA A 18 7.27 5.51 -1.83
C ALA A 18 7.78 4.32 -2.66
N ALA A 19 8.65 3.48 -2.07
CA ALA A 19 9.11 2.26 -2.68
C ALA A 19 7.97 1.25 -2.90
N TYR A 20 7.04 1.10 -1.95
CA TYR A 20 5.84 0.27 -2.12
C TYR A 20 5.02 0.71 -3.34
N CYS A 21 4.69 2.02 -3.44
CA CYS A 21 3.90 2.52 -4.57
C CYS A 21 4.63 2.31 -5.90
N ARG A 22 5.91 2.72 -5.97
CA ARG A 22 6.72 2.57 -7.18
C ARG A 22 6.83 1.11 -7.62
N THR A 23 7.15 0.19 -6.71
CA THR A 23 7.38 -1.22 -7.05
C THR A 23 6.10 -1.92 -7.47
N LEU A 24 4.95 -1.57 -6.89
CA LEU A 24 3.64 -2.03 -7.35
C LEU A 24 3.34 -1.52 -8.77
N ASP A 25 3.50 -0.21 -9.01
CA ASP A 25 3.20 0.39 -10.31
C ASP A 25 4.13 -0.08 -11.44
N THR A 26 5.40 -0.33 -11.13
CA THR A 26 6.36 -0.90 -12.08
C THR A 26 6.33 -2.42 -12.14
N ARG A 27 5.48 -3.08 -11.34
CA ARG A 27 5.36 -4.54 -11.23
C ARG A 27 6.69 -5.24 -10.87
N ASP A 28 7.52 -4.59 -10.06
CA ASP A 28 8.74 -5.19 -9.50
C ASP A 28 8.37 -6.03 -8.27
N TRP A 29 7.81 -7.21 -8.54
CA TRP A 29 7.26 -8.10 -7.50
C TRP A 29 8.31 -8.56 -6.50
N ASN A 30 9.57 -8.71 -6.94
CA ASN A 30 10.66 -9.12 -6.06
C ASN A 30 11.00 -8.00 -5.07
N ALA A 31 11.13 -6.76 -5.56
CA ALA A 31 11.37 -5.62 -4.67
C ALA A 31 10.17 -5.34 -3.75
N LEU A 32 8.94 -5.50 -4.26
CA LEU A 32 7.73 -5.37 -3.45
C LEU A 32 7.69 -6.44 -2.34
N ALA A 33 8.07 -7.69 -2.65
CA ALA A 33 8.14 -8.77 -1.67
C ALA A 33 9.15 -8.50 -0.54
N VAL A 34 10.26 -7.83 -0.84
CA VAL A 34 11.29 -7.46 0.16
C VAL A 34 10.75 -6.45 1.17
N LEU A 35 9.77 -5.62 0.80
CA LEU A 35 9.16 -4.64 1.70
C LEU A 35 8.16 -5.25 2.68
N MET A 36 7.74 -6.51 2.51
CA MET A 36 6.68 -7.14 3.29
C MET A 36 7.25 -8.11 4.33
N THR A 37 6.59 -8.20 5.49
CA THR A 37 6.85 -9.31 6.42
C THR A 37 6.35 -10.64 5.83
N PRO A 38 6.89 -11.80 6.24
CA PRO A 38 6.40 -13.10 5.77
C PRO A 38 4.90 -13.31 6.01
N ASP A 39 4.39 -12.76 7.12
CA ASP A 39 3.06 -12.92 7.68
C ASP A 39 2.12 -11.71 7.44
N ILE A 40 2.46 -10.82 6.50
CA ILE A 40 1.69 -9.60 6.23
C ILE A 40 0.18 -9.87 6.10
N GLU A 41 -0.61 -9.00 6.73
CA GLU A 41 -2.06 -8.96 6.59
C GLU A 41 -2.46 -7.87 5.58
N PHE A 42 -3.21 -8.24 4.55
CA PHE A 42 -3.68 -7.31 3.52
C PHE A 42 -5.20 -7.35 3.38
N GLY A 43 -5.84 -6.20 3.32
CA GLY A 43 -7.29 -6.10 3.10
C GLY A 43 -7.67 -4.87 2.29
N MET A 44 -8.78 -4.96 1.57
CA MET A 44 -9.37 -3.83 0.86
C MET A 44 -10.88 -3.78 1.14
N SER A 45 -11.43 -2.59 1.43
CA SER A 45 -12.87 -2.39 1.52
C SER A 45 -13.30 -1.06 0.90
N ASP A 46 -14.61 -0.93 0.69
CA ASP A 46 -15.32 0.29 0.28
C ASP A 46 -15.82 1.11 1.48
N GLY A 47 -15.38 0.75 2.70
CA GLY A 47 -15.84 1.36 3.95
C GLY A 47 -17.24 0.93 4.41
N ALA A 48 -18.00 0.15 3.61
CA ALA A 48 -19.32 -0.33 4.00
C ALA A 48 -19.26 -1.66 4.80
N SER A 49 -18.18 -2.41 4.64
CA SER A 49 -17.97 -3.70 5.32
C SER A 49 -16.52 -3.90 5.76
N GLU A 50 -16.33 -4.82 6.71
CA GLU A 50 -15.00 -5.28 7.07
C GLU A 50 -14.37 -6.04 5.88
N PRO A 51 -13.12 -5.73 5.50
CA PRO A 51 -12.43 -6.39 4.42
C PRO A 51 -12.15 -7.85 4.78
N VAL A 52 -12.19 -8.70 3.75
CA VAL A 52 -11.59 -10.03 3.84
C VAL A 52 -10.07 -9.87 3.90
N ILE A 53 -9.46 -10.38 4.96
CA ILE A 53 -8.01 -10.29 5.17
C ILE A 53 -7.31 -11.46 4.50
N THR A 54 -6.36 -11.13 3.62
CA THR A 54 -5.37 -12.06 3.06
C THR A 54 -4.14 -12.07 3.95
N VAL A 55 -3.73 -13.25 4.42
CA VAL A 55 -2.58 -13.41 5.32
C VAL A 55 -1.44 -14.13 4.61
N GLY A 56 -0.26 -13.54 4.67
CA GLY A 56 0.99 -14.09 4.17
C GLY A 56 1.44 -13.46 2.85
N ARG A 57 2.74 -13.18 2.75
CA ARG A 57 3.37 -12.46 1.64
C ARG A 57 3.02 -13.01 0.26
N ASP A 58 3.19 -14.31 0.05
CA ASP A 58 2.98 -14.94 -1.26
C ASP A 58 1.53 -14.83 -1.72
N LYS A 59 0.58 -14.99 -0.79
CA LYS A 59 -0.85 -14.84 -1.08
C LYS A 59 -1.21 -13.39 -1.38
N THR A 60 -0.65 -12.45 -0.63
CA THR A 60 -0.82 -11.01 -0.88
C THR A 60 -0.26 -10.61 -2.25
N LEU A 61 0.93 -11.09 -2.62
CA LEU A 61 1.51 -10.82 -3.94
C LEU A 61 0.68 -11.42 -5.08
N ALA A 62 0.20 -12.66 -4.92
CA ALA A 62 -0.68 -13.29 -5.91
C ALA A 62 -1.99 -12.51 -6.09
N LEU A 63 -2.57 -12.01 -4.99
CA LEU A 63 -3.76 -11.16 -5.04
C LEU A 63 -3.47 -9.83 -5.76
N LEU A 64 -2.39 -9.13 -5.39
CA LEU A 64 -2.02 -7.85 -6.02
C LEU A 64 -1.75 -8.03 -7.53
N GLN A 65 -1.03 -9.08 -7.93
CA GLN A 65 -0.79 -9.42 -9.32
C GLN A 65 -2.09 -9.65 -10.10
N SER A 66 -3.05 -10.36 -9.49
CA SER A 66 -4.37 -10.60 -10.07
C SER A 66 -5.15 -9.29 -10.24
N LEU A 67 -5.17 -8.44 -9.21
CA LEU A 67 -5.91 -7.17 -9.21
C LEU A 67 -5.42 -6.21 -10.29
N VAL A 68 -4.11 -6.14 -10.55
CA VAL A 68 -3.55 -5.20 -11.54
C VAL A 68 -3.23 -5.83 -12.89
N ALA A 69 -3.66 -7.08 -13.11
CA ALA A 69 -3.44 -7.80 -14.36
C ALA A 69 -4.07 -7.03 -15.54
N GLY A 70 -3.27 -6.78 -16.58
CA GLY A 70 -3.72 -6.01 -17.75
C GLY A 70 -4.01 -4.53 -17.47
N ALA A 71 -3.51 -3.96 -16.37
CA ALA A 71 -3.67 -2.54 -16.04
C ALA A 71 -2.35 -1.76 -15.95
N LYS A 72 -2.34 -0.52 -16.43
CA LYS A 72 -1.35 0.47 -15.98
C LYS A 72 -1.87 1.12 -14.71
N THR A 73 -1.07 1.10 -13.64
CA THR A 73 -1.46 1.66 -12.35
C THR A 73 -0.60 2.86 -11.96
N ALA A 74 -1.17 3.74 -11.14
CA ALA A 74 -0.46 4.79 -10.45
C ALA A 74 -1.03 4.93 -9.04
N HIS A 75 -0.19 4.81 -8.02
CA HIS A 75 -0.54 5.03 -6.62
C HIS A 75 0.09 6.32 -6.10
N GLN A 76 -0.74 7.32 -5.86
CA GLN A 76 -0.32 8.60 -5.29
C GLN A 76 -0.71 8.64 -3.82
N VAL A 77 0.30 8.82 -2.96
CA VAL A 77 0.09 9.00 -1.52
C VAL A 77 0.65 10.33 -1.07
N HIS A 78 0.00 10.91 -0.06
CA HIS A 78 0.33 12.24 0.43
C HIS A 78 0.95 12.19 1.83
N THR A 79 1.08 13.34 2.49
CA THR A 79 1.63 13.48 3.84
C THR A 79 0.97 12.47 4.80
N PRO A 80 1.76 11.66 5.53
CA PRO A 80 1.22 10.68 6.46
C PRO A 80 0.85 11.26 7.81
N GLU A 81 -0.03 10.54 8.51
CA GLU A 81 -0.14 10.59 9.97
C GLU A 81 0.62 9.38 10.54
N ILE A 82 1.69 9.64 11.30
CA ILE A 82 2.58 8.58 11.84
C ILE A 82 2.49 8.57 13.36
N ASP A 83 2.15 7.41 13.90
CA ASP A 83 2.29 7.06 15.31
C ASP A 83 3.42 6.04 15.44
N LEU A 84 4.57 6.50 15.96
CA LEU A 84 5.81 5.74 16.05
C LEU A 84 6.05 5.30 17.49
N ASP A 85 6.28 4.00 17.68
CA ASP A 85 6.61 3.38 18.95
C ASP A 85 7.84 2.47 18.76
N ALA A 86 9.02 3.04 19.00
CA ALA A 86 10.31 2.38 18.81
C ALA A 86 10.47 1.81 17.39
N ASP A 87 10.43 0.48 17.29
CA ASP A 87 10.60 -0.28 16.05
C ASP A 87 9.26 -0.66 15.40
N GLU A 88 8.14 -0.10 15.85
CA GLU A 88 6.83 -0.24 15.23
C GLU A 88 6.26 1.13 14.87
N ALA A 89 5.55 1.22 13.74
CA ALA A 89 4.81 2.40 13.37
C ALA A 89 3.42 2.04 12.85
N ARG A 90 2.40 2.78 13.31
CA ARG A 90 1.07 2.82 12.71
C ARG A 90 0.97 4.06 11.85
N VAL A 91 0.59 3.90 10.59
CA VAL A 91 0.60 4.99 9.62
C VAL A 91 -0.68 5.04 8.82
N ILE A 92 -1.23 6.24 8.68
CA ILE A 92 -2.32 6.52 7.73
C ILE A 92 -1.76 7.31 6.56
N TRP A 93 -2.09 6.85 5.35
CA TRP A 93 -1.76 7.55 4.10
C TRP A 93 -3.04 7.87 3.34
N ALA A 94 -3.30 9.14 3.08
CA ALA A 94 -4.27 9.49 2.04
C ALA A 94 -3.77 8.97 0.69
N VAL A 95 -4.63 8.27 -0.05
CA VAL A 95 -4.32 7.67 -1.35
C VAL A 95 -5.31 8.12 -2.40
N GLN A 96 -4.77 8.41 -3.58
CA GLN A 96 -5.46 8.35 -4.85
C GLN A 96 -4.75 7.30 -5.70
N ASP A 97 -5.46 6.25 -6.09
CA ASP A 97 -4.95 5.25 -7.01
C ASP A 97 -5.76 5.23 -8.30
N ARG A 98 -5.10 4.86 -9.40
CA ARG A 98 -5.74 4.73 -10.69
C ARG A 98 -5.23 3.49 -11.40
N ALA A 99 -6.16 2.71 -11.94
CA ALA A 99 -5.88 1.58 -12.82
C ALA A 99 -6.56 1.81 -14.17
N VAL A 100 -5.80 1.74 -15.26
CA VAL A 100 -6.31 1.79 -16.63
C VAL A 100 -6.05 0.44 -17.29
N TYR A 101 -7.13 -0.31 -17.53
CA TYR A 101 -7.08 -1.65 -18.08
C TYR A 101 -7.09 -1.63 -19.62
N ASP A 102 -6.48 -2.65 -20.22
CA ASP A 102 -6.38 -2.82 -21.67
C ASP A 102 -7.75 -2.95 -22.37
N ASN A 103 -8.80 -3.31 -21.61
CA ASN A 103 -10.17 -3.42 -22.11
C ASN A 103 -10.93 -2.08 -22.16
N GLY A 104 -10.25 -0.95 -21.88
CA GLY A 104 -10.84 0.39 -21.91
C GLY A 104 -11.56 0.79 -20.63
N ILE A 105 -11.62 -0.07 -19.62
CA ILE A 105 -12.10 0.29 -18.27
C ILE A 105 -10.97 1.00 -17.52
N SER A 106 -11.31 2.05 -16.80
CA SER A 106 -10.43 2.64 -15.79
C SER A 106 -11.16 2.85 -14.49
N VAL A 107 -10.44 2.66 -13.40
CA VAL A 107 -10.92 2.84 -12.04
C VAL A 107 -10.01 3.85 -11.36
N THR A 108 -10.59 4.84 -10.67
CA THR A 108 -9.86 5.72 -9.76
C THR A 108 -10.43 5.56 -8.36
N GLY A 109 -9.60 5.15 -7.41
CA GLY A 109 -9.95 5.06 -5.99
C GLY A 109 -9.40 6.25 -5.22
N TYR A 110 -10.19 6.77 -4.29
CA TYR A 110 -9.76 7.77 -3.30
C TYR A 110 -10.07 7.27 -1.91
N GLY A 111 -9.11 7.39 -1.00
CA GLY A 111 -9.32 7.00 0.39
C GLY A 111 -8.04 6.94 1.19
N HIS A 112 -7.89 5.89 2.00
CA HIS A 112 -6.79 5.79 2.93
C HIS A 112 -6.21 4.39 3.01
N TYR A 113 -4.89 4.33 3.13
CA TYR A 113 -4.25 3.16 3.72
C TYR A 113 -4.15 3.34 5.23
N THR A 114 -4.55 2.33 6.00
CA THR A 114 -4.15 2.15 7.40
C THR A 114 -3.13 1.02 7.45
N GLN A 115 -1.91 1.32 7.86
CA GLN A 115 -0.79 0.39 7.79
C GLN A 115 -0.07 0.25 9.11
N ARG A 116 0.51 -0.94 9.32
CA ARG A 116 1.48 -1.22 10.38
C ARG A 116 2.80 -1.60 9.75
N TRP A 117 3.86 -0.95 10.22
CA TRP A 117 5.24 -1.17 9.79
C TRP A 117 6.06 -1.60 10.99
N ILE A 118 6.98 -2.53 10.79
CA ILE A 118 7.92 -2.99 11.82
C ILE A 118 9.35 -2.91 11.29
N ARG A 119 10.30 -2.48 12.12
CA ARG A 119 11.72 -2.45 11.76
C ARG A 119 12.31 -3.84 11.96
N GLN A 120 12.92 -4.39 10.92
CA GLN A 120 13.62 -5.67 10.92
C GLN A 120 14.97 -5.52 10.23
N ALA A 121 16.06 -5.86 10.93
CA ALA A 121 17.42 -5.70 10.41
C ALA A 121 17.65 -4.29 9.81
N ASP A 122 17.28 -3.26 10.59
CA ASP A 122 17.36 -1.83 10.24
C ASP A 122 16.47 -1.34 9.10
N GLU A 123 15.63 -2.19 8.50
CA GLU A 123 14.69 -1.82 7.44
C GLU A 123 13.23 -1.87 7.91
N TRP A 124 12.42 -0.89 7.50
CA TRP A 124 10.97 -0.95 7.72
C TRP A 124 10.31 -1.96 6.79
N LYS A 125 9.53 -2.88 7.38
CA LYS A 125 8.73 -3.90 6.68
C LYS A 125 7.25 -3.68 6.95
N LEU A 126 6.45 -3.73 5.88
CA LEU A 126 5.00 -3.66 5.93
C LEU A 126 4.45 -4.95 6.52
N ALA A 127 3.86 -4.85 7.70
CA ALA A 127 3.29 -5.97 8.45
C ALA A 127 1.76 -6.04 8.31
N SER A 128 1.10 -4.90 8.04
CA SER A 128 -0.33 -4.87 7.74
C SER A 128 -0.65 -3.71 6.80
N SER A 129 -1.56 -3.92 5.87
CA SER A 129 -2.08 -2.87 5.00
C SER A 129 -3.56 -3.08 4.73
N ARG A 130 -4.38 -2.16 5.25
CA ARG A 130 -5.78 -2.03 4.89
C ARG A 130 -5.98 -0.82 3.99
N LEU A 131 -6.52 -1.03 2.79
CA LEU A 131 -6.95 0.02 1.89
C LEU A 131 -8.47 0.20 2.03
N THR A 132 -8.90 1.41 2.32
CA THR A 132 -10.32 1.76 2.30
C THR A 132 -10.54 2.82 1.23
N HIS A 133 -11.30 2.49 0.19
CA HIS A 133 -11.77 3.47 -0.79
C HIS A 133 -13.08 4.10 -0.31
N LEU A 134 -13.10 5.42 -0.23
CA LEU A 134 -14.29 6.22 0.09
C LEU A 134 -15.05 6.62 -1.17
N ILE A 135 -14.33 6.81 -2.28
CA ILE A 135 -14.86 7.15 -3.59
C ILE A 135 -14.21 6.21 -4.59
N THR A 136 -15.03 5.64 -5.48
CA THR A 136 -14.54 4.84 -6.61
C THR A 136 -15.23 5.33 -7.87
N ASP A 137 -14.44 5.91 -8.77
CA ASP A 137 -14.91 6.33 -10.09
C ASP A 137 -14.56 5.24 -11.10
N VAL A 138 -15.57 4.72 -11.80
CA VAL A 138 -15.38 3.77 -12.90
C VAL A 138 -15.75 4.46 -14.21
N HIS A 139 -14.80 4.48 -15.14
CA HIS A 139 -14.98 5.03 -16.47
C HIS A 139 -14.70 3.97 -17.53
N GLN A 140 -15.61 3.81 -18.48
CA GLN A 140 -15.44 2.98 -19.65
C GLN A 140 -15.24 3.87 -20.87
N ALA A 141 -14.11 3.72 -21.57
CA ALA A 141 -13.89 4.44 -22.81
C ALA A 141 -14.94 3.99 -23.84
N THR A 142 -15.74 4.93 -24.32
CA THR A 142 -16.60 4.73 -25.49
C THR A 142 -15.70 4.72 -26.73
N THR A 143 -15.91 3.72 -27.59
CA THR A 143 -15.22 3.57 -28.88
C THR A 143 -15.65 4.64 -29.87
#